data_AF-A0A9C8XH63-F1
#
_entry.id   AF-A0A9C8XH63-F1
#
_cell.length_a   1.000
_cell.length_b   1.000
_cell.length_c   1.000
_cell.angle_alpha   90.00
_cell.angle_beta   90.00
_cell.angle_gamma   90.00
#
_symmetry.space_group_name_H-M   'P 1'
#
loop_
_entity.id
_entity.type
_entity.pdbx_description
1 polymer ?
#
loop_
_entity_poly.entity_id
_entity_poly.type
_entity_poly.pdbx_seq_one_letter_code
_entity_poly.pdbx_strand_id
1 'polypeptide(L)'
;MTGVLISAATQSLGSVLIKQQQPDFHPVAITAGSIVISLPLFALNVVVDGGWPDSLPLKPALSILYLALLGSAIGFPLYFYLLKKLPPERVAIVTLITPVTALLLGSFLNGEHISSKVWLGTALILLGLAIYEYGKYLPHVRTWKVRWLQRPL
;
A
#
# COMPACT_ATOMS: atom_id res chain seq x y z
N MET A 1 -14.99 3.58 11.12
CA MET A 1 -15.30 2.49 10.16
C MET A 1 -15.50 3.03 8.73
N THR A 2 -16.24 4.12 8.54
CA THR A 2 -16.44 4.78 7.23
C THR A 2 -15.13 5.18 6.54
N GLY A 3 -14.17 5.74 7.27
CA GLY A 3 -12.86 6.14 6.71
C GLY A 3 -12.07 4.97 6.11
N VAL A 4 -12.11 3.78 6.72
CA VAL A 4 -11.44 2.59 6.20
C VAL A 4 -12.06 2.15 4.87
N LEU A 5 -13.39 2.12 4.80
CA LEU A 5 -14.11 1.74 3.58
C LEU A 5 -13.84 2.72 2.42
N ILE A 6 -13.86 4.03 2.71
CA ILE A 6 -13.55 5.06 1.72
C ILE A 6 -12.11 4.90 1.23
N SER A 7 -11.14 4.74 2.13
CA SER A 7 -9.74 4.56 1.75
C SER A 7 -9.51 3.31 0.89
N ALA A 8 -10.16 2.20 1.23
CA ALA A 8 -10.07 0.96 0.47
C ALA A 8 -10.68 1.11 -0.94
N ALA A 9 -11.83 1.79 -1.04
CA ALA A 9 -12.47 2.07 -2.32
C ALA A 9 -11.58 2.97 -3.20
N THR A 10 -11.04 4.05 -2.65
CA THR A 10 -10.14 4.96 -3.36
C THR A 10 -8.86 4.25 -3.81
N GLN A 11 -8.26 3.42 -2.95
CA GLN A 11 -7.04 2.69 -3.29
C GLN A 11 -7.27 1.64 -4.38
N SER A 12 -8.41 0.93 -4.31
CA SER A 12 -8.80 -0.03 -5.36
C SER A 12 -8.98 0.67 -6.70
N LEU A 13 -9.77 1.75 -6.75
CA LEU A 13 -9.99 2.54 -7.97
C LEU A 13 -8.69 3.08 -8.57
N GLY A 14 -7.82 3.66 -7.74
CA GLY A 14 -6.54 4.20 -8.17
C GLY A 14 -5.63 3.14 -8.78
N SER A 15 -5.56 1.96 -8.16
CA SER A 15 -4.73 0.85 -8.66
C SER A 15 -5.18 0.33 -10.04
N VAL A 16 -6.50 0.33 -10.30
CA VAL A 16 -7.06 -0.09 -11.58
C VAL A 16 -6.81 0.96 -12.66
N LEU A 17 -7.01 2.25 -12.36
CA LEU A 17 -6.78 3.35 -13.31
C LEU A 17 -5.32 3.41 -13.76
N ILE A 18 -4.38 3.32 -12.81
CA ILE A 18 -2.94 3.30 -13.11
C ILE A 18 -2.59 2.13 -14.03
N LYS A 19 -3.20 0.96 -13.80
CA LYS A 19 -2.96 -0.24 -14.61
C LYS A 19 -3.56 -0.13 -16.02
N GLN A 20 -4.67 0.59 -16.20
CA GLN A 20 -5.32 0.79 -17.51
C GLN A 20 -4.54 1.74 -18.42
N GLN A 21 -3.89 2.76 -17.88
CA GLN A 21 -3.18 3.74 -18.70
C GLN A 21 -1.82 3.24 -19.22
N GLN A 22 -1.32 2.11 -18.71
CA GLN A 22 0.01 1.53 -18.99
C GLN A 22 1.13 2.54 -19.30
N PRO A 23 1.30 3.62 -18.53
CA PRO A 23 2.32 4.58 -18.87
C PRO A 23 3.67 4.10 -18.36
N ASP A 24 4.71 4.23 -19.18
CA ASP A 24 6.08 3.80 -18.89
C ASP A 24 6.79 4.79 -17.94
N PHE A 25 6.12 5.18 -16.86
CA PHE A 25 6.63 6.18 -15.94
C PHE A 25 7.71 5.60 -15.03
N HIS A 26 8.77 6.40 -14.83
CA HIS A 26 9.76 6.11 -13.81
C HIS A 26 9.07 6.11 -12.42
N PRO A 27 9.38 5.17 -11.50
CA PRO A 27 8.72 5.08 -10.19
C PRO A 27 8.70 6.39 -9.39
N VAL A 28 9.80 7.15 -9.49
CA VAL A 28 9.96 8.46 -8.86
C VAL A 28 8.95 9.47 -9.41
N ALA A 29 8.58 9.40 -10.68
CA ALA A 29 7.60 10.30 -11.30
C ALA A 29 6.18 10.06 -10.74
N ILE A 30 5.83 8.82 -10.39
CA ILE A 30 4.54 8.49 -9.75
C ILE A 30 4.51 9.10 -8.34
N THR A 31 5.57 8.92 -7.56
CA THR A 31 5.66 9.50 -6.20
C THR A 31 5.68 11.03 -6.24
N ALA A 32 6.45 11.64 -7.15
CA ALA A 32 6.49 13.08 -7.33
C ALA A 32 5.14 13.65 -7.81
N GLY A 33 4.46 12.95 -8.73
CA GLY A 33 3.14 13.33 -9.20
C GLY A 33 2.10 13.32 -8.09
N SER A 34 2.20 12.39 -7.13
CA SER A 34 1.29 12.37 -5.97
C SER A 34 1.40 13.62 -5.10
N ILE A 35 2.59 14.24 -4.99
CA ILE A 35 2.81 15.48 -4.22
C ILE A 35 2.01 16.64 -4.81
N VAL A 36 1.86 16.70 -6.14
CA VAL A 36 1.10 17.75 -6.83
C VAL A 36 -0.36 17.78 -6.37
N ILE A 37 -0.93 16.62 -6.01
CA ILE A 37 -2.30 16.50 -5.52
C ILE A 37 -2.35 16.55 -3.98
N SER A 38 -1.42 15.87 -3.31
CA SER A 38 -1.41 15.79 -1.84
C SER A 38 -1.10 17.12 -1.16
N LEU A 39 -0.22 17.96 -1.73
CA LEU A 39 0.16 19.23 -1.13
C LEU A 39 -0.99 20.26 -1.07
N PRO A 40 -1.77 20.50 -2.16
CA PRO A 40 -2.97 21.32 -2.07
C PRO A 40 -4.02 20.78 -1.11
N LEU A 41 -4.22 19.45 -1.07
CA LEU A 41 -5.16 18.83 -0.15
C LEU A 41 -4.73 18.99 1.32
N PHE A 42 -3.43 18.91 1.59
CA PHE A 42 -2.88 19.22 2.90
C PHE A 42 -3.10 20.69 3.28
N ALA A 43 -2.85 21.62 2.34
CA ALA A 43 -3.13 23.04 2.57
C ALA A 43 -4.61 23.31 2.85
N LEU A 44 -5.51 22.66 2.11
CA LEU A 44 -6.95 22.74 2.35
C LEU A 44 -7.32 22.19 3.74
N ASN A 45 -6.71 21.06 4.15
CA ASN A 45 -6.93 20.50 5.48
C ASN A 45 -6.53 21.47 6.58
N VAL A 46 -5.39 22.15 6.45
CA VAL A 46 -4.96 23.20 7.40
C VAL A 46 -5.97 24.35 7.49
N VAL A 47 -6.60 24.74 6.37
CA VAL A 47 -7.61 25.80 6.35
C VAL A 47 -8.93 25.34 6.98
N VAL A 48 -9.33 24.09 6.78
CA VAL A 48 -10.61 23.53 7.27
C VAL A 48 -10.55 23.17 8.76
N ASP A 49 -9.47 22.54 9.21
CA ASP A 49 -9.31 22.05 10.60
C ASP A 49 -8.79 23.13 11.58
N GLY A 50 -8.62 24.38 11.12
CA GLY A 50 -8.42 25.53 12.01
C GLY A 50 -6.98 25.98 12.23
N GLY A 51 -6.02 25.56 11.39
CA GLY A 51 -4.67 26.12 11.34
C GLY A 51 -3.53 25.13 11.58
N TRP A 52 -2.31 25.68 11.64
CA TRP A 52 -1.11 24.90 11.96
C TRP A 52 -1.11 24.51 13.44
N PRO A 53 -0.59 23.32 13.81
CA PRO A 53 -0.52 22.92 15.20
C PRO A 53 0.35 23.89 16.01
N ASP A 54 -0.19 24.39 17.13
CA ASP A 54 0.48 25.36 18.03
C ASP A 54 1.78 24.81 18.64
N SER A 55 1.90 23.48 18.71
CA SER A 55 3.12 22.82 19.12
C SER A 55 3.35 21.57 18.27
N LEU A 56 4.58 21.42 17.79
CA LEU A 56 5.07 20.22 17.12
C LEU A 56 6.09 19.55 18.03
N PRO A 57 5.67 18.57 18.86
CA PRO A 57 6.61 17.86 19.70
C PRO A 57 7.62 17.12 18.82
N LEU A 58 8.86 17.01 19.32
CA LEU A 58 9.97 16.43 18.55
C LEU A 58 9.67 15.00 18.08
N LYS A 59 8.96 14.21 18.89
CA LYS A 59 8.67 12.80 18.59
C LYS A 59 7.76 12.63 17.35
N PRO A 60 6.56 13.24 17.25
CA PRO A 60 5.77 13.26 16.01
C PRO A 60 6.52 13.82 14.80
N ALA A 61 7.30 14.88 14.98
CA ALA A 61 8.07 15.47 13.89
C ALA A 61 9.11 14.48 13.31
N LEU A 62 9.85 13.78 14.18
CA LEU A 62 10.78 12.74 13.78
C LEU A 62 10.06 11.53 13.14
N SER A 63 8.88 11.15 13.63
CA SER A 63 8.07 10.09 13.01
C SER A 63 7.62 10.45 11.59
N ILE A 64 7.18 11.69 11.37
CA ILE A 64 6.81 12.19 10.04
C ILE A 64 8.03 12.17 9.12
N LEU A 65 9.17 12.67 9.58
CA LEU A 65 10.41 12.70 8.81
C LEU A 65 10.88 11.28 8.43
N TYR A 66 10.83 10.35 9.39
CA TYR A 66 11.14 8.94 9.17
C TYR A 66 10.24 8.32 8.09
N LEU A 67 8.93 8.52 8.17
CA LEU A 67 7.98 7.98 7.19
C LEU A 67 8.15 8.64 5.81
N ALA A 68 8.40 9.94 5.76
CA ALA A 68 8.64 10.66 4.50
C ALA A 68 9.88 10.15 3.78
N LEU A 69 10.98 9.91 4.52
CA LEU A 69 12.25 9.45 3.95
C LEU A 69 12.26 7.94 3.69
N LEU A 70 12.08 7.12 4.73
CA LEU A 70 12.19 5.67 4.59
C LEU A 70 10.95 5.04 3.98
N GLY A 71 9.76 5.46 4.40
CA GLY A 71 8.49 4.90 3.92
C GLY A 71 8.17 5.29 2.49
N SER A 72 8.38 6.56 2.14
CA SER A 72 8.04 7.11 0.81
C SER A 72 9.23 7.26 -0.11
N ALA A 73 10.17 8.16 0.20
CA ALA A 73 11.21 8.57 -0.75
C ALA A 73 12.18 7.43 -1.12
N ILE A 74 12.46 6.53 -0.17
CA ILE A 74 13.33 5.36 -0.39
C ILE A 74 12.50 4.09 -0.60
N GLY A 75 11.46 3.88 0.21
CA GLY A 75 10.63 2.68 0.19
C GLY A 75 9.95 2.44 -1.15
N PHE A 76 9.30 3.46 -1.73
CA PHE A 76 8.58 3.28 -3.00
C PHE A 76 9.52 2.99 -4.18
N PRO A 77 10.59 3.77 -4.44
CA PRO A 77 11.50 3.45 -5.53
C PRO A 77 12.13 2.06 -5.38
N LEU A 78 12.48 1.65 -4.16
CA LEU A 78 13.03 0.33 -3.91
C LEU A 78 12.01 -0.78 -4.22
N TYR A 79 10.75 -0.62 -3.78
CA TYR A 79 9.66 -1.56 -4.10
C TYR A 79 9.45 -1.70 -5.61
N PHE A 80 9.38 -0.58 -6.33
CA PHE A 80 9.22 -0.63 -7.79
C PHE A 80 10.47 -1.16 -8.50
N TYR A 81 11.66 -0.92 -7.97
CA TYR A 81 12.89 -1.53 -8.47
C TYR A 81 12.89 -3.06 -8.31
N LEU A 82 12.47 -3.55 -7.13
CA LEU A 82 12.26 -4.99 -6.87
C LEU A 82 11.25 -5.58 -7.85
N LEU A 83 10.12 -4.89 -8.10
CA LEU A 83 9.14 -5.29 -9.11
C LEU A 83 9.71 -5.43 -10.52
N LYS A 84 10.67 -4.57 -10.90
CA LYS A 84 11.31 -4.63 -12.23
C LYS A 84 12.39 -5.71 -12.34
N LYS A 85 13.05 -6.07 -11.24
CA LYS A 85 14.21 -6.99 -11.24
C LYS A 85 13.92 -8.40 -10.79
N LEU A 86 12.93 -8.61 -9.93
CA LEU A 86 12.59 -9.90 -9.39
C LEU A 86 11.36 -10.49 -10.09
N PRO A 87 11.28 -11.83 -10.18
CA PRO A 87 10.06 -12.47 -10.66
C PRO A 87 8.89 -12.15 -9.70
N PRO A 88 7.64 -12.10 -10.21
CA PRO A 88 6.46 -11.78 -9.42
C PRO A 88 6.32 -12.61 -8.14
N GLU A 89 6.72 -13.90 -8.15
CA GLU A 89 6.70 -14.76 -6.97
C GLU A 89 7.45 -14.16 -5.78
N ARG A 90 8.64 -13.59 -6.02
CA ARG A 90 9.49 -13.10 -4.93
C ARG A 90 8.99 -11.77 -4.39
N VAL A 91 8.38 -10.95 -5.23
CA VAL A 91 7.82 -9.67 -4.80
C VAL A 91 6.53 -9.87 -4.03
N ALA A 92 5.73 -10.90 -4.37
CA ALA A 92 4.55 -11.30 -3.60
C ALA A 92 4.87 -11.67 -2.14
N ILE A 93 6.07 -12.18 -1.85
CA ILE A 93 6.47 -12.47 -0.46
C ILE A 93 6.57 -11.17 0.36
N VAL A 94 6.93 -10.04 -0.25
CA VAL A 94 7.03 -8.74 0.44
C VAL A 94 5.67 -8.29 0.96
N THR A 95 4.59 -8.52 0.19
CA THR A 95 3.22 -8.16 0.62
C THR A 95 2.75 -9.03 1.77
N LEU A 96 3.14 -10.32 1.78
CA LEU A 96 2.85 -11.27 2.87
C LEU A 96 3.61 -10.97 4.16
N ILE A 97 4.87 -10.54 4.06
CA ILE A 97 5.70 -10.23 5.24
C ILE A 97 5.25 -8.93 5.92
N THR A 98 4.79 -7.94 5.16
CA THR A 98 4.41 -6.62 5.67
C THR A 98 3.48 -6.64 6.89
N PRO A 99 2.31 -7.32 6.88
CA PRO A 99 1.41 -7.35 8.02
C PRO A 99 1.98 -8.07 9.24
N VAL A 100 2.81 -9.10 9.03
CA VAL A 100 3.49 -9.82 10.13
C VAL A 100 4.50 -8.90 10.80
N THR A 101 5.34 -8.24 10.01
CA THR A 101 6.35 -7.30 10.51
C THR A 101 5.70 -6.12 11.22
N ALA A 102 4.59 -5.58 10.69
CA ALA A 102 3.84 -4.51 11.36
C ALA A 102 3.33 -4.94 12.74
N LEU A 103 2.76 -6.16 12.85
CA LEU A 103 2.26 -6.70 14.10
C LEU A 103 3.39 -6.92 15.13
N LEU A 104 4.49 -7.53 14.69
CA LEU A 104 5.66 -7.79 15.52
C LEU A 104 6.29 -6.48 16.00
N LEU A 105 6.53 -5.53 15.11
CA LEU A 105 7.09 -4.23 15.47
C LEU A 105 6.15 -3.46 16.40
N GLY A 106 4.83 -3.52 16.19
CA GLY A 106 3.85 -2.94 17.11
C GLY A 106 3.94 -3.54 18.52
N SER A 107 4.05 -4.86 18.63
CA SER A 107 4.19 -5.51 19.93
C SER A 107 5.53 -5.23 20.61
N PHE A 108 6.64 -5.33 19.86
CA PHE A 108 7.99 -5.15 20.41
C PHE A 108 8.33 -3.69 20.73
N LEU A 109 7.99 -2.75 19.84
CA LEU A 109 8.36 -1.33 20.00
C LEU A 109 7.30 -0.53 20.77
N ASN A 110 6.02 -0.84 20.57
CA ASN A 110 4.91 -0.12 21.20
C ASN A 110 4.40 -0.82 22.48
N GLY A 111 4.92 -2.01 22.80
CA GLY A 111 4.51 -2.78 23.98
C GLY A 111 3.09 -3.33 23.89
N GLU A 112 2.53 -3.42 22.68
CA GLU A 112 1.14 -3.84 22.50
C GLU A 112 0.96 -5.33 22.80
N HIS A 113 0.02 -5.64 23.69
CA HIS A 113 -0.40 -7.01 23.96
C HIS A 113 -1.29 -7.51 22.82
N ILE A 114 -0.74 -8.37 21.98
CA ILE A 114 -1.48 -8.98 20.88
C ILE A 114 -2.43 -10.05 21.44
N SER A 115 -3.73 -9.74 21.44
CA SER A 115 -4.77 -10.71 21.79
C SER A 115 -4.83 -11.86 20.79
N SER A 116 -5.27 -13.04 21.23
CA SER A 116 -5.48 -14.22 20.38
C SER A 116 -6.40 -13.93 19.19
N LYS A 117 -7.36 -13.00 19.33
CA LYS A 117 -8.24 -12.57 18.22
C LYS A 117 -7.46 -11.87 17.10
N VAL A 118 -6.46 -11.06 17.45
CA VAL A 118 -5.62 -10.36 16.47
C VAL A 118 -4.76 -11.37 15.72
N TRP A 119 -4.17 -12.34 16.43
CA TRP A 119 -3.45 -13.45 15.79
C TRP A 119 -4.31 -14.24 14.80
N LEU A 120 -5.56 -14.53 15.16
CA LEU A 120 -6.49 -15.25 14.29
C LEU A 120 -6.87 -14.41 13.06
N GLY A 121 -7.10 -13.11 13.24
CA GLY A 121 -7.31 -12.17 12.13
C GLY A 121 -6.11 -12.06 11.20
N THR A 122 -4.89 -11.95 11.75
CA THR A 122 -3.65 -11.92 10.97
C THR A 122 -3.47 -13.21 10.18
N ALA A 123 -3.70 -14.38 10.78
CA ALA A 123 -3.64 -15.67 10.09
C ALA A 123 -4.63 -15.74 8.92
N LEU A 124 -5.85 -15.24 9.12
CA LEU A 124 -6.88 -15.21 8.08
C LEU A 124 -6.49 -14.31 6.90
N ILE A 125 -5.93 -13.12 7.17
CA ILE A 125 -5.44 -12.18 6.15
C ILE A 125 -4.27 -12.80 5.39
N LEU A 126 -3.32 -13.42 6.08
CA LEU A 126 -2.18 -14.09 5.45
C LEU A 126 -2.61 -15.23 4.54
N LEU A 127 -3.58 -16.05 4.98
CA LEU A 127 -4.15 -17.11 4.14
C LEU A 127 -4.83 -16.54 2.89
N GLY A 128 -5.66 -15.50 3.04
CA GLY A 128 -6.32 -14.86 1.90
C GLY A 128 -5.32 -14.28 0.89
N LEU A 129 -4.27 -13.61 1.38
CA LEU A 129 -3.23 -13.04 0.54
C LEU A 129 -2.37 -14.14 -0.12
N ALA A 130 -2.07 -15.22 0.59
CA ALA A 130 -1.36 -16.36 0.02
C ALA A 130 -2.18 -17.01 -1.10
N ILE A 131 -3.48 -17.22 -0.91
CA ILE A 131 -4.36 -17.74 -1.96
C ILE A 131 -4.42 -16.77 -3.15
N TYR A 132 -4.49 -15.46 -2.92
CA TYR A 132 -4.51 -14.46 -3.98
C TYR A 132 -3.22 -14.46 -4.82
N GLU A 133 -2.06 -14.49 -4.17
CA GLU A 133 -0.76 -14.44 -4.84
C GLU A 133 -0.41 -15.77 -5.52
N TYR A 134 -0.60 -16.89 -4.80
CA TYR A 134 -0.27 -18.23 -5.31
C TYR A 134 -1.38 -18.84 -6.19
N GLY A 135 -2.60 -18.30 -6.16
CA GLY A 135 -3.75 -18.73 -6.97
C GLY A 135 -3.47 -18.74 -8.48
N LYS A 136 -2.56 -17.86 -8.94
CA LYS A 136 -2.14 -17.78 -10.34
C LYS A 136 -1.30 -18.98 -10.80
N TYR A 137 -0.69 -19.71 -9.86
CA TYR A 137 0.16 -20.88 -10.12
C TYR A 137 -0.60 -22.20 -10.02
N LEU A 138 -1.84 -22.20 -9.54
CA LEU A 138 -2.68 -23.39 -9.53
C LEU A 138 -3.11 -23.74 -10.97
N PRO A 139 -2.69 -24.90 -11.51
CA PRO A 139 -2.94 -25.27 -12.90
C PRO A 139 -4.42 -25.53 -13.24
N HIS A 140 -5.32 -25.52 -12.25
CA HIS A 140 -6.76 -25.78 -12.40
C HIS A 140 -7.65 -24.54 -12.53
N VAL A 141 -7.12 -23.32 -12.40
CA VAL A 141 -7.88 -22.08 -12.70
C VAL A 141 -7.56 -21.59 -14.12
N ARG A 142 -7.43 -22.53 -15.05
CA ARG A 142 -7.28 -22.25 -16.48
C ARG A 142 -8.68 -22.23 -17.07
N THR A 143 -9.02 -21.10 -17.71
CA THR A 143 -10.22 -20.82 -18.54
C THR A 143 -11.44 -20.17 -17.88
N TRP A 144 -11.28 -18.93 -17.41
CA TRP A 144 -12.28 -17.89 -17.72
C TRP A 144 -11.57 -16.71 -18.38
N LYS A 145 -10.93 -16.98 -19.55
CA LYS A 145 -10.57 -15.90 -20.49
C LYS A 145 -11.90 -15.29 -20.94
N VAL A 146 -12.26 -14.15 -20.37
CA VAL A 146 -13.42 -13.36 -20.76
C VAL A 146 -13.22 -12.95 -22.22
N ARG A 147 -13.85 -13.72 -23.12
CA ARG A 147 -13.77 -13.64 -24.60
C ARG A 147 -14.26 -12.31 -25.17
N TRP A 148 -14.74 -11.39 -24.34
CA TRP A 148 -15.37 -10.12 -24.71
C TRP A 148 -14.41 -8.93 -24.82
N LEU A 149 -13.15 -9.06 -24.39
CA LEU A 149 -12.13 -7.98 -24.47
C LEU A 149 -11.20 -8.07 -25.70
N GLN A 150 -11.45 -9.00 -26.63
CA GLN A 150 -10.64 -9.19 -27.84
C GLN A 150 -11.31 -8.67 -29.11
N ARG A 151 -12.36 -7.85 -29.00
CA ARG A 151 -12.93 -7.19 -30.19
C ARG A 151 -12.03 -6.01 -30.56
N PRO A 152 -11.33 -6.05 -31.72
CA PRO A 152 -10.73 -4.84 -32.26
C PRO A 152 -11.86 -3.86 -32.58
N LEU A 153 -11.69 -2.59 -32.21
CA LEU A 153 -12.44 -1.49 -32.80
C LEU A 153 -12.08 -1.39 -34.30
#